data_AF-A0A8C3K9Q6-F1
#
_entry.id   AF-A0A8C3K9Q6-F1
#
_cell.length_a   1.000
_cell.length_b   1.000
_cell.length_c   1.000
_cell.angle_alpha   90.00
_cell.angle_beta   90.00
_cell.angle_gamma   90.00
#
_symmetry.space_group_name_H-M   'P 1'
#
loop_
_entity.id
_entity.type
_entity.pdbx_description
1 polymer ?
#
loop_
_entity_poly.entity_id
_entity_poly.type
_entity_poly.pdbx_seq_one_letter_code
_entity_poly.pdbx_strand_id
1 'polypeptide(L)'
;AMLWAAPAPGLLVALLLLTGLSWESNHYDKKRQKRTLYEEQPRLSSEHGNLVFHAGSSKNIEFRTGGLGKIKINEEDLAELFKNKVEIQELKKANGASQNVSQQVALLTSKVSHTLVNLIFCSFPGFQAIQRKACSSNPCENSGTCVNSLDGFFCLCPSNWQVSL
;
A
#
# COMPACT_ATOMS: atom_id res chain seq x y z
N ALA A 1 70.84 -37.01 -57.35
CA ALA A 1 69.53 -37.53 -57.76
C ALA A 1 68.52 -37.20 -56.67
N MET A 2 67.68 -36.17 -56.87
CA MET A 2 66.62 -35.79 -55.93
C MET A 2 65.31 -36.35 -56.46
N LEU A 3 64.76 -37.38 -55.80
CA LEU A 3 63.37 -37.80 -56.00
C LEU A 3 62.47 -36.90 -55.15
N TRP A 4 61.60 -36.11 -55.79
CA TRP A 4 60.47 -35.47 -55.13
C TRP A 4 59.22 -36.31 -55.41
N ALA A 5 58.67 -36.94 -54.39
CA ALA A 5 57.34 -37.54 -54.46
C ALA A 5 56.30 -36.41 -54.37
N ALA A 6 55.39 -36.33 -55.36
CA ALA A 6 54.29 -35.38 -55.37
C ALA A 6 53.30 -35.66 -54.22
N PRO A 7 52.73 -34.65 -53.55
CA PRO A 7 51.76 -34.87 -52.50
C PRO A 7 50.45 -35.39 -53.10
N ALA A 8 49.92 -36.47 -52.53
CA ALA A 8 48.69 -37.10 -53.01
C ALA A 8 47.50 -36.12 -52.88
N PRO A 9 46.64 -36.03 -53.92
CA PRO A 9 45.53 -35.06 -53.97
C PRO A 9 44.48 -35.21 -52.86
N GLY A 10 44.45 -36.35 -52.17
CA GLY A 10 43.56 -36.59 -51.03
C GLY A 10 43.90 -35.79 -49.76
N LEU A 11 45.17 -35.41 -49.55
CA LEU A 11 45.58 -34.70 -48.34
C LEU A 11 45.10 -33.23 -48.34
N LEU A 12 45.07 -32.61 -49.52
CA LEU A 12 44.56 -31.26 -49.73
C LEU A 12 43.04 -31.19 -49.50
N VAL A 13 42.31 -32.22 -49.96
CA VAL A 13 40.85 -32.31 -49.73
C VAL A 13 40.53 -32.53 -48.25
N ALA A 14 41.30 -33.36 -47.54
CA ALA A 14 41.15 -33.55 -46.10
C ALA A 14 41.43 -32.27 -45.29
N LEU A 15 42.45 -31.49 -45.68
CA LEU A 15 42.75 -30.20 -45.07
C LEU A 15 41.66 -29.15 -45.33
N LEU A 16 41.06 -29.14 -46.53
CA LEU A 16 39.94 -28.26 -46.87
C LEU A 16 38.64 -28.62 -46.12
N LEU A 17 38.42 -29.91 -45.82
CA LEU A 17 37.29 -30.35 -45.00
C LEU A 17 37.48 -30.03 -43.51
N LEU A 18 38.73 -30.10 -43.00
CA LEU A 18 39.05 -29.72 -41.62
C LEU A 18 38.97 -28.20 -41.39
N THR A 19 39.30 -27.38 -42.39
CA THR A 19 39.12 -25.92 -42.31
C THR A 19 37.68 -25.48 -42.61
N GLY A 20 36.92 -26.27 -43.37
CA GLY A 20 35.51 -26.01 -43.69
C GLY A 20 34.50 -26.29 -42.56
N LEU A 21 34.88 -27.08 -41.54
CA LEU A 21 34.04 -27.32 -40.36
C LEU A 21 34.29 -26.34 -39.20
N SER A 22 35.19 -25.37 -39.36
CA SER A 22 35.38 -24.29 -38.38
C SER A 22 34.59 -23.04 -38.79
N TRP A 23 33.26 -23.18 -38.83
CA TRP A 23 32.33 -22.05 -38.97
C TRP A 23 31.33 -22.11 -37.81
N GLU A 24 31.67 -21.48 -36.68
CA GLU A 24 30.81 -20.93 -35.59
C GLU A 24 31.75 -20.62 -34.40
N SER A 25 31.71 -19.53 -33.61
CA SER A 25 30.60 -18.73 -33.10
C SER A 25 30.96 -17.25 -32.82
N ASN A 26 32.10 -16.74 -33.30
CA ASN A 26 32.63 -15.43 -32.87
C ASN A 26 31.75 -14.21 -33.26
N HIS A 27 30.80 -14.39 -34.18
CA HIS A 27 29.94 -13.31 -34.66
C HIS A 27 28.68 -13.11 -33.79
N TYR A 28 28.19 -14.17 -33.12
CA TYR A 28 27.04 -14.06 -32.23
C TYR A 28 27.43 -13.46 -30.87
N ASP A 29 28.57 -13.84 -30.30
CA ASP A 29 29.04 -13.33 -29.00
C ASP A 29 29.41 -11.84 -29.05
N LYS A 30 30.12 -11.38 -30.09
CA LYS A 30 30.41 -9.95 -30.25
C LYS A 30 29.15 -9.10 -30.40
N LYS A 31 28.11 -9.61 -31.07
CA LYS A 31 26.85 -8.89 -31.27
C LYS A 31 26.00 -8.87 -29.99
N ARG A 32 26.05 -9.93 -29.19
CA ARG A 32 25.40 -10.01 -27.87
C ARG A 32 26.09 -9.11 -26.86
N GLN A 33 27.42 -9.13 -26.80
CA GLN A 33 28.23 -8.32 -25.89
C GLN A 33 28.16 -6.81 -26.21
N LYS A 34 28.03 -6.43 -27.49
CA LYS A 34 27.74 -5.04 -27.88
C LYS A 34 26.35 -4.58 -27.45
N ARG A 35 25.34 -5.47 -27.51
CA ARG A 35 23.96 -5.15 -27.09
C ARG A 35 23.87 -4.98 -25.58
N THR A 36 24.56 -5.81 -24.80
CA THR A 36 24.60 -5.67 -23.33
C THR A 36 25.31 -4.38 -22.93
N LEU A 37 26.45 -4.04 -23.56
CA LEU A 37 27.13 -2.76 -23.35
C LEU A 37 26.27 -1.53 -23.72
N TYR A 38 25.41 -1.66 -24.74
CA TYR A 38 24.49 -0.62 -25.19
C TYR A 38 23.28 -0.45 -24.26
N GLU A 39 22.84 -1.52 -23.60
CA GLU A 39 21.78 -1.46 -22.59
C GLU A 39 22.26 -0.92 -21.24
N GLU A 40 23.53 -1.10 -20.88
CA GLU A 40 24.05 -0.65 -19.59
C GLU A 40 24.40 0.85 -19.54
N GLN A 41 24.46 1.54 -20.68
CA GLN A 41 24.82 2.95 -20.75
C GLN A 41 23.60 3.86 -20.95
N PRO A 42 23.63 5.09 -20.39
CA PRO A 42 22.61 6.08 -20.68
C PRO A 42 22.64 6.47 -22.16
N ARG A 43 21.47 6.55 -22.81
CA ARG A 43 21.35 6.90 -24.22
C ARG A 43 20.04 7.61 -24.55
N LEU A 44 20.03 8.27 -25.70
CA LEU A 44 18.86 8.86 -26.33
C LEU A 44 18.50 8.08 -27.59
N SER A 45 17.23 7.75 -27.77
CA SER A 45 16.70 7.13 -28.99
C SER A 45 15.42 7.83 -29.47
N SER A 46 15.14 7.71 -30.76
CA SER A 46 13.85 8.09 -31.35
C SER A 46 13.06 6.84 -31.64
N GLU A 47 11.91 6.68 -30.99
CA GLU A 47 11.08 5.48 -31.06
C GLU A 47 9.64 5.88 -31.33
N HIS A 48 9.12 5.52 -32.50
CA HIS A 48 7.76 5.87 -32.95
C HIS A 48 7.45 7.38 -32.90
N GLY A 49 8.46 8.22 -33.16
CA GLY A 49 8.32 9.69 -33.10
C GLY A 49 8.52 10.29 -31.70
N ASN A 50 8.74 9.47 -30.67
CA ASN A 50 9.04 9.93 -29.31
C ASN A 50 10.55 10.00 -29.10
N LEU A 51 11.01 11.01 -28.36
CA LEU A 51 12.37 11.05 -27.83
C LEU A 51 12.42 10.30 -26.50
N VAL A 52 13.18 9.20 -26.43
CA VAL A 52 13.26 8.33 -25.27
C VAL A 52 14.64 8.44 -24.63
N PHE A 53 14.64 8.68 -23.31
CA PHE A 53 15.85 8.66 -22.50
C PHE A 53 15.95 7.30 -21.80
N HIS A 54 17.00 6.56 -22.11
CA HIS A 54 17.32 5.31 -21.44
C HIS A 54 18.42 5.59 -20.43
N ALA A 55 18.22 5.28 -19.15
CA ALA A 55 19.24 5.53 -18.13
C ALA A 55 20.37 4.47 -18.16
N GLY A 56 20.04 3.24 -18.52
CA GLY A 56 20.93 2.08 -18.38
C GLY A 56 20.85 1.43 -17.00
N SER A 57 21.28 0.18 -16.90
CA SER A 57 21.22 -0.61 -15.66
C SER A 57 21.92 0.11 -14.50
N SER A 58 21.17 0.38 -13.42
CA SER A 58 21.67 1.03 -12.19
C SER A 58 22.20 2.47 -12.39
N LYS A 59 21.69 3.19 -13.38
CA LYS A 59 22.00 4.61 -13.63
C LYS A 59 20.74 5.46 -13.54
N ASN A 60 20.95 6.77 -13.33
CA ASN A 60 19.89 7.77 -13.31
C ASN A 60 20.05 8.73 -14.48
N ILE A 61 18.94 9.30 -14.94
CA ILE A 61 18.95 10.49 -15.77
C ILE A 61 18.83 11.67 -14.82
N GLU A 62 19.84 12.54 -14.83
CA GLU A 62 19.90 13.68 -13.93
C GLU A 62 19.87 14.99 -14.72
N PHE A 63 18.90 15.85 -14.39
CA PHE A 63 18.79 17.19 -14.94
C PHE A 63 19.15 18.20 -13.84
N ARG A 64 20.20 18.99 -14.07
CA ARG A 64 20.66 20.02 -13.15
C ARG A 64 20.55 21.38 -13.82
N THR A 65 20.08 22.37 -13.09
CA THR A 65 20.03 23.76 -13.54
C THR A 65 20.94 24.64 -12.68
N GLY A 66 21.39 25.76 -13.25
CA GLY A 66 22.08 26.82 -12.49
C GLY A 66 21.10 27.62 -11.62
N GLY A 67 21.59 28.64 -10.91
CA GLY A 67 20.82 29.36 -9.89
C GLY A 67 19.49 30.00 -10.33
N LEU A 68 19.31 30.28 -11.62
CA LEU A 68 18.05 30.80 -12.19
C LEU A 68 17.43 29.86 -13.23
N GLY A 69 18.04 28.71 -13.51
CA GLY A 69 17.56 27.80 -14.54
C GLY A 69 16.37 26.98 -14.05
N LYS A 70 15.42 26.71 -14.94
CA LYS A 70 14.17 26.00 -14.66
C LYS A 70 14.03 24.78 -15.56
N ILE A 71 13.47 23.71 -15.03
CA ILE A 71 13.08 22.52 -15.80
C ILE A 71 11.57 22.60 -15.99
N LYS A 72 11.14 22.64 -17.25
CA LYS A 72 9.72 22.68 -17.60
C LYS A 72 9.30 21.40 -18.28
N ILE A 73 8.09 20.95 -17.99
CA ILE A 73 7.42 19.89 -18.74
C ILE A 73 6.25 20.58 -19.44
N ASN A 74 6.31 20.60 -20.77
CA ASN A 74 5.48 21.49 -21.60
C ASN A 74 5.68 22.96 -21.17
N GLU A 75 4.62 23.66 -20.80
CA GLU A 75 4.64 25.06 -20.34
C GLU A 75 4.75 25.19 -18.81
N GLU A 76 4.68 24.08 -18.06
CA GLU A 76 4.65 24.06 -16.60
C GLU A 76 6.05 23.98 -15.98
N ASP A 77 6.30 24.76 -14.93
CA ASP A 77 7.54 24.72 -14.16
C ASP A 77 7.48 23.58 -13.13
N LEU A 78 8.42 22.64 -13.21
CA LEU A 78 8.49 21.50 -12.29
C LEU A 78 8.63 21.94 -10.83
N ALA A 79 9.23 23.12 -10.57
CA ALA A 79 9.33 23.69 -9.22
C ALA A 79 7.98 24.15 -8.66
N GLU A 80 6.99 24.46 -9.50
CA GLU A 80 5.65 24.87 -9.07
C GLU A 80 4.80 23.67 -8.63
N LEU A 81 5.00 22.50 -9.24
CA LEU A 81 4.32 21.26 -8.87
C LEU A 81 4.65 20.80 -7.44
N PHE A 82 5.86 21.06 -6.94
CA PHE A 82 6.26 20.66 -5.59
C PHE A 82 5.77 21.58 -4.47
N LYS A 83 5.19 22.76 -4.79
CA LYS A 83 4.70 23.70 -3.76
C LYS A 83 3.49 23.16 -2.99
N ASN A 84 2.66 22.36 -3.65
CA ASN A 84 1.39 21.86 -3.08
C ASN A 84 1.58 20.81 -1.96
N LYS A 85 2.79 20.27 -1.77
CA LYS A 85 3.07 19.27 -0.71
C LYS A 85 3.08 19.88 0.70
N VAL A 86 3.42 21.16 0.82
CA VAL A 86 3.54 21.85 2.12
C VAL A 86 2.17 22.14 2.72
N GLU A 87 1.17 22.45 1.90
CA GLU A 87 -0.18 22.83 2.34
C GLU A 87 -0.96 21.67 2.98
N ILE A 88 -0.68 20.43 2.57
CA ILE A 88 -1.35 19.23 3.10
C ILE A 88 -0.91 18.93 4.55
N GLN A 89 0.26 19.39 4.99
CA GLN A 89 0.75 19.15 6.35
C GLN A 89 -0.01 19.98 7.41
N GLU A 90 -0.41 21.21 7.07
CA GLU A 90 -1.20 22.07 7.95
C GLU A 90 -2.63 21.57 8.12
N LEU A 91 -3.25 21.02 7.05
CA LEU A 91 -4.57 20.40 7.13
C LEU A 91 -4.59 19.17 8.06
N LYS A 92 -3.51 18.39 8.11
CA LYS A 92 -3.38 17.26 9.05
C LYS A 92 -3.30 17.72 10.50
N LYS A 93 -2.64 18.85 10.76
CA LYS A 93 -2.52 19.45 12.10
C LYS A 93 -3.86 20.01 12.59
N ALA A 94 -4.64 20.63 11.70
CA ALA A 94 -6.00 21.08 12.00
C ALA A 94 -6.93 19.90 12.36
N ASN A 95 -6.76 18.73 11.73
CA ASN A 95 -7.53 17.54 12.07
C ASN A 95 -7.22 17.02 13.48
N GLY A 96 -5.96 17.09 13.93
CA GLY A 96 -5.58 16.74 15.30
C GLY A 96 -6.20 17.66 16.36
N ALA A 97 -6.33 18.96 16.07
CA ALA A 97 -7.02 19.90 16.96
C ALA A 97 -8.53 19.64 17.04
N SER A 98 -9.16 19.30 15.91
CA SER A 98 -10.60 18.98 15.82
C SER A 98 -11.01 17.74 16.64
N GLN A 99 -10.15 16.71 16.68
CA GLN A 99 -10.39 15.49 17.47
C GLN A 99 -10.44 15.77 18.98
N ASN A 100 -9.54 16.62 19.49
CA ASN A 100 -9.49 16.99 20.91
C ASN A 100 -10.75 17.79 21.34
N VAL A 101 -11.24 18.69 20.47
CA VAL A 101 -12.49 19.44 20.71
C VAL A 101 -13.69 18.48 20.74
N SER A 102 -13.77 17.54 19.81
CA SER A 102 -14.87 16.56 19.76
C SER A 102 -14.92 15.69 21.01
N GLN A 103 -13.76 15.27 21.54
CA GLN A 103 -13.66 14.51 22.78
C GLN A 103 -14.09 15.34 24.00
N GLN A 104 -13.70 16.62 24.07
CA GLN A 104 -14.13 17.52 25.14
C GLN A 104 -15.64 17.76 25.10
N VAL A 105 -16.22 17.94 23.92
CA VAL A 105 -17.68 18.09 23.74
C VAL A 105 -18.41 16.83 24.20
N ALA A 106 -17.97 15.64 23.76
CA ALA A 106 -18.57 14.38 24.19
C ALA A 106 -18.52 14.17 25.71
N LEU A 107 -17.38 14.52 26.34
CA LEU A 107 -17.21 14.46 27.79
C LEU A 107 -18.16 15.42 28.52
N LEU A 108 -18.30 16.65 28.01
CA LEU A 108 -19.20 17.65 28.56
C LEU A 108 -20.66 17.22 28.42
N THR A 109 -21.07 16.70 27.26
CA THR A 109 -22.42 16.18 27.04
C THR A 109 -22.76 15.04 27.99
N SER A 110 -21.82 14.12 28.23
CA SER A 110 -21.98 13.03 29.19
C SER A 110 -22.14 13.55 30.63
N LYS A 111 -21.30 14.50 31.06
CA LYS A 111 -21.40 15.12 32.39
C LYS A 111 -22.72 15.86 32.60
N VAL A 112 -23.18 16.60 31.60
CA VAL A 112 -24.45 17.32 31.65
C VAL A 112 -25.61 16.34 31.74
N SER A 113 -25.62 15.30 30.89
CA SER A 113 -26.63 14.24 30.94
C SER A 113 -26.70 13.58 32.31
N HIS A 114 -25.56 13.15 32.87
CA HIS A 114 -25.50 12.53 34.19
C HIS A 114 -25.98 13.46 35.30
N THR A 115 -25.67 14.76 35.22
CA THR A 115 -26.11 15.76 36.20
C THR A 115 -27.62 15.97 36.12
N LEU A 116 -28.18 16.08 34.91
CA LEU A 116 -29.62 16.24 34.69
C LEU A 116 -30.40 15.00 35.14
N VAL A 117 -29.91 13.81 34.80
CA VAL A 117 -30.49 12.52 35.24
C VAL A 117 -30.49 12.46 36.77
N ASN A 118 -29.38 12.74 37.44
CA ASN A 118 -29.34 12.71 38.92
C ASN A 118 -30.28 13.74 39.56
N LEU A 119 -30.39 14.95 39.00
CA LEU A 119 -31.33 15.96 39.51
C LEU A 119 -32.78 15.52 39.37
N ILE A 120 -33.16 14.91 38.23
CA ILE A 120 -34.51 14.39 37.99
C ILE A 120 -34.83 13.21 38.94
N PHE A 121 -33.89 12.27 39.10
CA PHE A 121 -34.10 11.06 39.88
C PHE A 121 -34.04 11.28 41.40
N CYS A 122 -33.22 12.20 41.90
CA CYS A 122 -33.09 12.46 43.34
C CYS A 122 -34.13 13.44 43.89
N SER A 123 -34.74 14.29 43.04
CA SER A 123 -35.70 15.32 43.48
C SER A 123 -37.16 14.86 43.40
N PHE A 124 -37.46 13.76 42.70
CA PHE A 124 -38.80 13.18 42.59
C PHE A 124 -38.85 11.77 43.20
N PRO A 125 -39.10 11.64 44.52
CA PRO A 125 -39.22 10.33 45.19
C PRO A 125 -40.39 9.47 44.68
N GLY A 126 -41.25 9.99 43.80
CA GLY A 126 -42.35 9.26 43.16
C GLY A 126 -41.94 8.28 42.05
N PHE A 127 -40.74 8.40 41.47
CA PHE A 127 -40.30 7.47 40.41
C PHE A 127 -39.79 6.12 40.97
N GLN A 128 -39.53 6.04 42.29
CA GLN A 128 -38.95 4.87 42.92
C GLN A 128 -39.97 3.74 43.22
N ALA A 129 -41.25 3.94 42.91
CA ALA A 129 -42.30 2.95 43.16
C ALA A 129 -42.57 1.99 41.98
N ILE A 130 -42.25 2.38 40.74
CA ILE A 130 -42.49 1.54 39.55
C ILE A 130 -41.34 0.53 39.36
N GLN A 131 -40.11 0.94 39.65
CA GLN A 131 -38.90 0.10 39.53
C GLN A 131 -38.80 -1.02 40.57
N ARG A 132 -39.58 -0.95 41.66
CA ARG A 132 -39.36 -1.77 42.85
C ARG A 132 -39.99 -3.16 42.81
N LYS A 133 -40.72 -3.56 41.75
CA LYS A 133 -41.46 -4.83 41.80
C LYS A 133 -41.45 -5.72 40.55
N ALA A 134 -40.64 -5.44 39.52
CA ALA A 134 -40.65 -6.31 38.34
C ALA A 134 -40.24 -7.77 38.67
N CYS A 135 -39.22 -7.97 39.52
CA CYS A 135 -38.85 -9.30 40.03
C CYS A 135 -39.49 -9.70 41.37
N SER A 136 -40.36 -8.87 41.96
CA SER A 136 -40.92 -9.16 43.29
C SER A 136 -41.85 -10.37 43.30
N SER A 137 -42.47 -10.70 42.16
CA SER A 137 -43.31 -11.88 41.98
C SER A 137 -42.55 -13.08 41.42
N ASN A 138 -41.22 -13.00 41.27
CA ASN A 138 -40.36 -13.97 40.61
C ASN A 138 -40.97 -14.55 39.32
N PRO A 139 -41.17 -13.72 38.28
CA PRO A 139 -41.84 -14.12 37.04
C PRO A 139 -41.03 -15.10 36.16
N CYS A 140 -39.81 -15.45 36.54
CA CYS A 140 -38.95 -16.33 35.75
C CYS A 140 -39.24 -17.80 36.03
N GLU A 141 -39.64 -18.54 35.00
CA GLU A 141 -39.82 -19.99 35.07
C GLU A 141 -38.50 -20.75 34.92
N ASN A 142 -38.53 -22.07 35.09
CA ASN A 142 -37.41 -22.99 34.86
C ASN A 142 -36.12 -22.65 35.62
N SER A 143 -36.26 -22.15 36.85
CA SER A 143 -35.14 -21.76 37.71
C SER A 143 -34.31 -20.58 37.15
N GLY A 144 -34.91 -19.75 36.29
CA GLY A 144 -34.26 -18.56 35.77
C GLY A 144 -34.05 -17.47 36.83
N THR A 145 -32.95 -16.73 36.73
CA THR A 145 -32.64 -15.61 37.63
C THR A 145 -33.28 -14.33 37.08
N CYS A 146 -34.16 -13.71 37.85
CA CYS A 146 -34.80 -12.45 37.47
C CYS A 146 -33.90 -11.25 37.74
N VAL A 147 -33.80 -10.33 36.77
CA VAL A 147 -33.04 -9.08 36.89
C VAL A 147 -33.92 -7.89 36.52
N ASN A 148 -33.98 -6.88 37.40
CA ASN A 148 -34.72 -5.64 37.15
C ASN A 148 -34.05 -4.80 36.06
N SER A 149 -34.85 -4.14 35.22
CA SER A 149 -34.42 -3.16 34.22
C SER A 149 -35.26 -1.88 34.34
N LEU A 150 -34.75 -0.78 33.78
CA LEU A 150 -35.42 0.54 33.79
C LEU A 150 -36.84 0.50 33.19
N ASP A 151 -37.10 -0.41 32.26
CA ASP A 151 -38.40 -0.57 31.59
C ASP A 151 -39.09 -1.91 31.90
N GLY A 152 -38.61 -2.72 32.89
CA GLY A 152 -39.22 -4.02 33.20
C GLY A 152 -38.32 -5.03 33.93
N PHE A 153 -38.38 -6.31 33.51
CA PHE A 153 -37.48 -7.37 33.96
C PHE A 153 -37.00 -8.23 32.80
N PHE A 154 -35.86 -8.91 32.98
CA PHE A 154 -35.40 -9.97 32.09
C PHE A 154 -34.99 -11.21 32.90
N CYS A 155 -35.16 -12.39 32.30
CA CYS A 155 -34.84 -13.67 32.92
C CYS A 155 -33.55 -14.25 32.34
N LEU A 156 -32.62 -14.62 33.22
CA LEU A 156 -31.41 -15.33 32.86
C LEU A 156 -31.62 -16.82 33.11
N CYS A 157 -31.73 -17.61 32.03
CA CYS A 157 -31.82 -19.06 32.14
C CYS A 157 -30.42 -19.68 32.26
N PRO A 158 -30.25 -20.74 33.08
CA PRO A 158 -29.00 -21.48 33.14
C PRO A 158 -28.69 -22.16 31.78
N SER A 159 -27.41 -22.34 31.49
CA SER A 159 -26.88 -22.80 30.18
C SER A 159 -27.30 -24.21 29.77
N ASN A 160 -27.93 -24.98 30.66
CA ASN A 160 -28.54 -26.27 30.35
C ASN A 160 -29.91 -26.15 29.68
N TRP A 161 -30.46 -24.94 29.50
CA TRP A 161 -31.65 -24.70 28.70
C TRP A 161 -31.28 -24.34 27.26
N GLN A 162 -31.19 -25.37 26.41
CA GLN A 162 -31.08 -25.19 24.97
C GLN A 162 -32.46 -24.87 24.39
N VAL A 163 -32.60 -23.70 23.77
CA VAL A 163 -33.67 -23.49 22.78
C VAL A 163 -33.24 -24.27 21.54
N SER A 164 -33.71 -25.52 21.43
CA SER A 164 -33.79 -26.20 20.14
C SER A 164 -34.65 -25.34 19.20
N LEU A 165 -34.08 -25.07 18.01
CA LEU A 165 -34.55 -24.21 16.91
C LEU A 165 -36.07 -24.08 16.76
#